data_AF-A0A7S1CV17-F1
#
_entry.id   AF-A0A7S1CV17-F1
#
_cell.length_a   1.000
_cell.length_b   1.000
_cell.length_c   1.000
_cell.angle_alpha   90.00
_cell.angle_beta   90.00
_cell.angle_gamma   90.00
#
_symmetry.space_group_name_H-M   'P 1'
#
loop_
_entity.id
_entity.type
_entity.pdbx_description
1 polymer ?
#
loop_
_entity_poly.entity_id
_entity_poly.type
_entity_poly.pdbx_seq_one_letter_code
_entity_poly.pdbx_strand_id
1 'polypeptide(L)'
;MYSIIVIGSLLLFVVSEKSFIHFSRTARRAFWYVLSCAIFLWVVKWLQELEGLGMAWIMLTAVIAASVVEDEYLKKTGLTPMDIEATRVVRQKYRSPSGQGHSERIMDIVNAITRGKGYTAGTKQLVSRVSGATRKLQKGLHRIIQSVGKEELNFILCSINVPAMIEVAHTKTIKLLVGTRLKDLETVSRAAIVDGLQKIGLRYRHQRQEWAKQVILQTYGVHLTLFKAYIDDGGDYHSMYKLLYNDLQGEVHKEVLKHIRVQAEAAMEAFHQIDQSGSKTPGIVLKILSDVDDTVFSSGGSFPAGLDSRYPRKSYYPGALALYAAMDRHFAKKHHASLETLKSLASGDSPTKSRVPSNIQKLHPANLPKLKTSTPLKIPSLQVSNKSDESQSPLPGTSPEFYILGDLMT
;
A
#
# COMPACT_ATOMS: atom_id res chain seq x y z
N MET A 1 -41.43 -20.38 -6.96
CA MET A 1 -40.42 -19.70 -7.79
C MET A 1 -39.44 -18.86 -6.96
N TYR A 2 -39.90 -17.92 -6.12
CA TYR A 2 -39.02 -17.06 -5.32
C TYR A 2 -38.11 -17.81 -4.34
N SER A 3 -38.61 -18.87 -3.69
CA SER A 3 -37.79 -19.72 -2.82
C SER A 3 -36.64 -20.39 -3.57
N ILE A 4 -36.83 -20.73 -4.86
CA ILE A 4 -35.80 -21.32 -5.72
C ILE A 4 -34.73 -20.27 -6.07
N ILE A 5 -35.14 -19.02 -6.31
CA ILE A 5 -34.18 -17.91 -6.57
C ILE A 5 -33.40 -17.59 -5.30
N VAL A 6 -34.03 -17.48 -4.13
CA VAL A 6 -33.34 -17.23 -2.85
C VAL A 6 -32.37 -18.37 -2.54
N ILE A 7 -32.82 -19.63 -2.61
CA ILE A 7 -31.97 -20.81 -2.38
C ILE A 7 -30.84 -20.89 -3.43
N GLY A 8 -31.13 -20.57 -4.69
CA GLY A 8 -30.13 -20.51 -5.77
C GLY A 8 -29.09 -19.41 -5.56
N SER A 9 -29.50 -18.26 -5.02
CA SER A 9 -28.62 -17.13 -4.67
C SER A 9 -27.72 -17.49 -3.49
N LEU A 10 -28.28 -18.18 -2.50
CA LEU A 10 -27.59 -18.65 -1.30
C LEU A 10 -26.62 -19.79 -1.65
N LEU A 11 -26.99 -20.68 -2.58
CA LEU A 11 -26.09 -21.68 -3.16
C LEU A 11 -24.99 -21.02 -3.99
N LEU A 12 -25.29 -20.05 -4.83
CA LEU A 12 -24.28 -19.26 -5.57
C LEU A 12 -23.30 -18.58 -4.62
N PHE A 13 -23.78 -18.06 -3.49
CA PHE A 13 -22.95 -17.47 -2.44
C PHE A 13 -22.04 -18.49 -1.78
N VAL A 14 -22.60 -19.59 -1.28
CA VAL A 14 -21.83 -20.66 -0.62
C VAL A 14 -20.82 -21.29 -1.59
N VAL A 15 -21.20 -21.45 -2.86
CA VAL A 15 -20.30 -21.91 -3.93
C VAL A 15 -19.23 -20.85 -4.24
N SER A 16 -19.56 -19.55 -4.25
CA SER A 16 -18.58 -18.48 -4.44
C SER A 16 -17.64 -18.28 -3.23
N GLU A 17 -18.10 -18.65 -2.03
CA GLU A 17 -17.33 -18.58 -0.80
C GLU A 17 -16.36 -19.77 -0.70
N LYS A 18 -16.80 -20.97 -1.13
CA LYS A 18 -15.94 -22.17 -1.18
C LYS A 18 -15.07 -22.27 -2.43
N SER A 19 -15.48 -21.71 -3.56
CA SER A 19 -14.66 -21.68 -4.77
C SER A 19 -13.76 -20.47 -4.68
N PHE A 20 -12.47 -20.70 -4.42
CA PHE A 20 -11.37 -19.74 -4.33
C PHE A 20 -11.11 -18.92 -5.62
N ILE A 21 -12.14 -18.47 -6.32
CA ILE A 21 -12.01 -17.61 -7.48
C ILE A 21 -11.82 -16.19 -6.95
N HIS A 22 -10.68 -15.59 -7.30
CA HIS A 22 -10.24 -14.21 -7.02
C HIS A 22 -11.21 -13.08 -7.45
N PHE A 23 -12.45 -13.42 -7.83
CA PHE A 23 -13.57 -12.54 -8.12
C PHE A 23 -14.35 -12.09 -6.87
N SER A 24 -13.77 -12.21 -5.67
CA SER A 24 -14.50 -12.08 -4.39
C SER A 24 -15.23 -10.74 -4.22
N ARG A 25 -14.77 -9.64 -4.84
CA ARG A 25 -15.48 -8.34 -4.76
C ARG A 25 -16.66 -8.26 -5.71
N THR A 26 -16.51 -8.72 -6.95
CA THR A 26 -17.60 -8.65 -7.94
C THR A 26 -18.65 -9.73 -7.68
N ALA A 27 -18.24 -10.92 -7.26
CA ALA A 27 -19.16 -12.00 -6.86
C ALA A 27 -19.92 -11.65 -5.57
N ARG A 28 -19.24 -11.03 -4.59
CA ARG A 28 -19.91 -10.53 -3.37
C ARG A 28 -20.87 -9.38 -3.68
N ARG A 29 -20.51 -8.46 -4.58
CA ARG A 29 -21.44 -7.45 -5.10
C ARG A 29 -22.64 -8.11 -5.78
N ALA A 30 -22.40 -9.00 -6.75
CA ALA A 30 -23.46 -9.70 -7.46
C ALA A 30 -24.37 -10.48 -6.49
N PHE A 31 -23.82 -11.12 -5.46
CA PHE A 31 -24.59 -11.77 -4.42
C PHE A 31 -25.46 -10.79 -3.65
N TRP A 32 -24.91 -9.69 -3.13
CA TRP A 32 -25.71 -8.71 -2.39
C TRP A 32 -26.77 -8.04 -3.29
N TYR A 33 -26.46 -7.81 -4.57
CA TYR A 33 -27.46 -7.35 -5.54
C TYR A 33 -28.57 -8.38 -5.74
N VAL A 34 -28.23 -9.65 -5.97
CA VAL A 34 -29.22 -10.71 -6.20
C VAL A 34 -30.04 -11.00 -4.94
N LEU A 35 -29.43 -11.02 -3.76
CA LEU A 35 -30.11 -11.19 -2.48
C LEU A 35 -31.03 -10.00 -2.19
N SER A 36 -30.57 -8.77 -2.45
CA SER A 36 -31.41 -7.57 -2.34
C SER A 36 -32.59 -7.65 -3.30
N CYS A 37 -32.38 -8.07 -4.55
CA CYS A 37 -33.45 -8.32 -5.50
C CYS A 37 -34.41 -9.42 -5.03
N ALA A 38 -33.92 -10.48 -4.39
CA ALA A 38 -34.76 -11.60 -3.94
C ALA A 38 -35.59 -11.25 -2.69
N ILE A 39 -34.99 -10.60 -1.69
CA ILE A 39 -35.71 -10.04 -0.53
C ILE A 39 -36.72 -9.00 -1.01
N PHE A 40 -36.33 -8.16 -1.97
CA PHE A 40 -37.22 -7.18 -2.58
C PHE A 40 -38.40 -7.83 -3.29
N LEU A 41 -38.21 -8.85 -4.14
CA LEU A 41 -39.32 -9.57 -4.80
C LEU A 41 -40.28 -10.21 -3.79
N TRP A 42 -39.75 -10.69 -2.64
CA TRP A 42 -40.57 -11.22 -1.55
C TRP A 42 -41.39 -10.10 -0.86
N VAL A 43 -40.75 -8.96 -0.55
CA VAL A 43 -41.42 -7.77 0.02
C VAL A 43 -42.40 -7.13 -0.97
N VAL A 44 -42.09 -7.14 -2.27
CA VAL A 44 -42.95 -6.68 -3.37
C VAL A 44 -44.23 -7.50 -3.44
N LYS A 45 -44.14 -8.82 -3.33
CA LYS A 45 -45.33 -9.67 -3.29
C LYS A 45 -46.20 -9.33 -2.08
N TRP A 46 -45.58 -9.11 -0.92
CA TRP A 46 -46.27 -8.71 0.31
C TRP A 46 -46.87 -7.29 0.23
N LEU A 47 -46.19 -6.34 -0.42
CA LEU A 47 -46.65 -4.96 -0.61
C LEU A 47 -47.65 -4.79 -1.76
N GLN A 48 -47.67 -5.69 -2.75
CA GLN A 48 -48.72 -5.69 -3.79
C GLN A 48 -50.11 -5.96 -3.22
N GLU A 49 -50.18 -6.54 -2.01
CA GLU A 49 -51.41 -6.66 -1.23
C GLU A 49 -51.82 -5.33 -0.56
N LEU A 50 -50.96 -4.29 -0.60
CA LEU A 50 -51.15 -2.96 0.00
C LEU A 50 -51.08 -1.89 -1.10
N GLU A 51 -52.23 -1.53 -1.66
CA GLU A 51 -52.39 -0.62 -2.80
C GLU A 51 -51.58 0.70 -2.72
N GLY A 52 -50.98 1.08 -3.85
CA GLY A 52 -50.89 2.51 -4.23
C GLY A 52 -49.52 3.19 -4.30
N LEU A 53 -48.39 2.53 -4.00
CA LEU A 53 -47.07 3.14 -4.20
C LEU A 53 -46.37 2.65 -5.47
N GLY A 54 -45.89 3.57 -6.30
CA GLY A 54 -45.17 3.28 -7.54
C GLY A 54 -43.90 2.45 -7.30
N MET A 55 -44.02 1.14 -7.57
CA MET A 55 -43.05 0.06 -7.33
C MET A 55 -41.60 0.34 -7.78
N ALA A 56 -41.42 1.10 -8.86
CA ALA A 56 -40.10 1.44 -9.38
C ALA A 56 -39.28 2.35 -8.43
N TRP A 57 -39.96 3.23 -7.67
CA TRP A 57 -39.28 4.15 -6.74
C TRP A 57 -38.76 3.44 -5.49
N ILE A 58 -39.47 2.42 -5.00
CA ILE A 58 -39.02 1.59 -3.88
C ILE A 58 -37.80 0.75 -4.30
N MET A 59 -37.82 0.20 -5.53
CA MET A 59 -36.68 -0.52 -6.09
C MET A 59 -35.43 0.36 -6.19
N LEU A 60 -35.58 1.54 -6.78
CA LEU A 60 -34.47 2.48 -6.96
C LEU A 60 -33.91 2.94 -5.61
N THR A 61 -34.78 3.26 -4.65
CA THR A 61 -34.33 3.70 -3.31
C THR A 61 -33.64 2.59 -2.52
N ALA A 62 -34.12 1.33 -2.59
CA ALA A 62 -33.47 0.20 -1.92
C ALA A 62 -32.09 -0.13 -2.52
N VAL A 63 -31.95 -0.09 -3.85
CA VAL A 63 -30.67 -0.31 -4.54
C VAL A 63 -29.67 0.81 -4.21
N ILE A 64 -30.13 2.07 -4.22
CA ILE A 64 -29.32 3.21 -3.81
C ILE A 64 -28.91 3.05 -2.33
N ALA A 65 -29.83 2.68 -1.43
CA ALA A 65 -29.54 2.51 -0.01
C ALA A 65 -28.54 1.37 0.24
N ALA A 66 -28.72 0.21 -0.38
CA ALA A 66 -27.79 -0.92 -0.27
C ALA A 66 -26.40 -0.56 -0.82
N SER A 67 -26.34 0.13 -1.97
CA SER A 67 -25.09 0.63 -2.53
C SER A 67 -24.39 1.64 -1.62
N VAL A 68 -25.15 2.53 -0.95
CA VAL A 68 -24.61 3.49 0.03
C VAL A 68 -24.09 2.79 1.28
N VAL A 69 -24.82 1.79 1.81
CA VAL A 69 -24.39 1.02 3.00
C VAL A 69 -23.14 0.20 2.69
N GLU A 70 -23.06 -0.43 1.52
CA GLU A 70 -21.86 -1.17 1.09
C GLU A 70 -20.66 -0.22 0.93
N ASP A 71 -20.86 0.94 0.31
CA ASP A 71 -19.79 1.94 0.15
C ASP A 71 -19.31 2.48 1.50
N GLU A 72 -20.21 2.73 2.45
CA GLU A 72 -19.86 3.14 3.82
C GLU A 72 -19.13 2.02 4.61
N TYR A 73 -19.55 0.78 4.47
CA TYR A 73 -18.90 -0.37 5.11
C TYR A 73 -17.49 -0.61 4.54
N LEU A 74 -17.34 -0.55 3.21
CA LEU A 74 -16.06 -0.70 2.53
C LEU A 74 -15.10 0.46 2.84
N LYS A 75 -15.60 1.69 2.95
CA LYS A 75 -14.78 2.84 3.39
C LYS A 75 -14.31 2.66 4.84
N LYS A 76 -15.17 2.19 5.74
CA LYS A 76 -14.78 1.95 7.13
C LYS A 76 -13.75 0.82 7.27
N THR A 77 -13.86 -0.23 6.46
CA THR A 77 -12.95 -1.39 6.54
C THR A 77 -11.67 -1.24 5.71
N GLY A 78 -11.67 -0.40 4.67
CA GLY A 78 -10.53 -0.24 3.75
C GLY A 78 -9.58 0.92 4.04
N LEU A 79 -10.00 1.91 4.84
CA LEU A 79 -9.16 3.05 5.20
C LEU A 79 -8.41 2.76 6.49
N THR A 80 -7.43 1.85 6.45
CA THR A 80 -6.54 1.59 7.59
C THR A 80 -5.24 2.38 7.43
N PRO A 81 -4.67 2.92 8.52
CA PRO A 81 -3.34 3.54 8.47
C PRO A 81 -2.29 2.52 8.02
N MET A 82 -1.22 3.00 7.38
CA MET A 82 -0.03 2.20 7.12
C MET A 82 0.72 1.99 8.44
N ASP A 83 0.60 0.81 9.06
CA ASP A 83 1.28 0.46 10.32
C ASP A 83 2.41 -0.54 10.05
N ILE A 84 3.51 -0.01 9.52
CA ILE A 84 4.75 -0.76 9.29
C ILE A 84 5.83 -0.31 10.27
N GLU A 85 6.88 -1.11 10.46
CA GLU A 85 7.94 -0.80 11.41
C GLU A 85 8.59 0.58 11.16
N ALA A 86 8.82 0.93 9.89
CA ALA A 86 9.36 2.25 9.54
C ALA A 86 8.50 3.43 10.03
N THR A 87 7.17 3.29 10.07
CA THR A 87 6.28 4.33 10.61
C THR A 87 6.37 4.42 12.13
N ARG A 88 6.63 3.30 12.82
CA ARG A 88 6.83 3.26 14.28
C ARG A 88 8.14 3.94 14.66
N VAL A 89 9.22 3.65 13.93
CA VAL A 89 10.52 4.31 14.09
C VAL A 89 10.40 5.82 13.91
N VAL A 90 9.73 6.29 12.84
CA VAL A 90 9.53 7.73 12.62
C VAL A 90 8.64 8.38 13.68
N ARG A 91 7.59 7.68 14.14
CA ARG A 91 6.77 8.13 15.28
C ARG A 91 7.59 8.29 16.54
N GLN A 92 8.46 7.34 16.85
CA GLN A 92 9.30 7.38 18.03
C GLN A 92 10.37 8.48 17.92
N LYS A 93 11.01 8.59 16.76
CA LYS A 93 12.06 9.59 16.46
C LYS A 93 11.57 11.02 16.60
N TYR A 94 10.39 11.34 16.08
CA TYR A 94 9.85 12.71 16.05
C TYR A 94 8.72 12.93 17.06
N ARG A 95 8.64 12.12 18.10
CA ARG A 95 7.62 12.26 19.12
C ARG A 95 7.82 13.57 19.89
N SER A 96 6.84 14.46 19.79
CA SER A 96 6.78 15.69 20.59
C SER A 96 5.36 15.94 21.10
N PRO A 97 5.18 16.62 22.25
CA PRO A 97 3.85 16.98 22.74
C PRO A 97 3.04 17.80 21.72
N SER A 98 3.70 18.71 21.00
CA SER A 98 3.08 19.51 19.94
C SER A 98 2.67 18.65 18.74
N GLY A 99 3.52 17.73 18.28
CA GLY A 99 3.21 16.79 17.20
C GLY A 99 2.05 15.86 17.55
N GLN A 100 1.97 15.41 18.80
CA GLN A 100 0.83 14.63 19.33
C GLN A 100 -0.46 15.45 19.32
N GLY A 101 -0.45 16.65 19.90
CA GLY A 101 -1.63 17.52 19.92
C GLY A 101 -2.13 17.89 18.51
N HIS A 102 -1.23 18.11 17.56
CA HIS A 102 -1.60 18.33 16.16
C HIS A 102 -2.19 17.09 15.49
N SER A 103 -1.63 15.90 15.76
CA SER A 103 -2.13 14.63 15.23
C SER A 103 -3.53 14.33 15.73
N GLU A 104 -3.77 14.47 17.04
CA GLU A 104 -5.08 14.33 17.68
C GLU A 104 -6.10 15.30 17.07
N ARG A 105 -5.73 16.58 16.96
CA ARG A 105 -6.59 17.59 16.35
C ARG A 105 -6.93 17.28 14.89
N ILE A 106 -5.98 16.75 14.11
CA ILE A 106 -6.25 16.30 12.74
C ILE A 106 -7.21 15.12 12.73
N MET A 107 -7.01 14.12 13.60
CA MET A 107 -7.92 12.98 13.72
C MET A 107 -9.33 13.42 14.10
N ASP A 108 -9.48 14.36 15.02
CA ASP A 108 -10.79 14.94 15.39
C ASP A 108 -11.46 15.64 14.21
N ILE A 109 -10.70 16.44 13.45
CA ILE A 109 -11.20 17.10 12.23
C ILE A 109 -11.66 16.05 11.21
N VAL A 110 -10.86 15.02 10.96
CA VAL A 110 -11.17 13.95 10.01
C VAL A 110 -12.43 13.19 10.47
N ASN A 111 -12.50 12.81 11.74
CA ASN A 111 -13.63 12.11 12.33
C ASN A 111 -14.91 12.96 12.32
N ALA A 112 -14.82 14.28 12.52
CA ALA A 112 -15.95 15.19 12.44
C ALA A 112 -16.49 15.31 11.01
N ILE A 113 -15.61 15.37 10.00
CA ILE A 113 -16.04 15.41 8.59
C ILE A 113 -16.63 14.06 8.16
N THR A 114 -16.01 12.95 8.54
CA THR A 114 -16.46 11.59 8.14
C THR A 114 -17.79 11.23 8.78
N ARG A 115 -18.00 11.47 10.09
CA ARG A 115 -19.29 11.21 10.76
C ARG A 115 -20.45 12.01 10.16
N GLY A 116 -20.17 13.19 9.59
CA GLY A 116 -21.17 14.00 8.90
C GLY A 116 -21.68 13.43 7.56
N LYS A 117 -21.04 12.39 7.00
CA LYS A 117 -21.44 11.78 5.72
C LYS A 117 -22.50 10.67 5.84
N GLY A 118 -22.74 10.13 7.04
CA GLY A 118 -23.45 8.84 7.22
C GLY A 118 -24.91 8.88 7.73
N TYR A 119 -25.64 9.99 7.72
CA TYR A 119 -27.01 10.06 8.29
C TYR A 119 -28.10 10.51 7.30
N THR A 120 -29.04 9.60 7.04
CA THR A 120 -30.40 9.85 6.53
C THR A 120 -31.39 9.88 7.71
N ALA A 121 -31.94 11.07 8.02
CA ALA A 121 -33.29 11.31 8.55
C ALA A 121 -33.36 12.76 9.09
N GLY A 122 -33.43 13.75 8.19
CA GLY A 122 -33.51 15.17 8.59
C GLY A 122 -32.83 16.14 7.61
N THR A 123 -33.15 16.02 6.34
CA THR A 123 -32.55 16.65 5.15
C THR A 123 -32.45 18.20 5.09
N LYS A 124 -32.89 18.98 6.08
CA LYS A 124 -32.85 20.47 6.05
C LYS A 124 -31.86 21.16 7.01
N GLN A 125 -31.36 20.52 8.08
CA GLN A 125 -30.12 21.00 8.77
C GLN A 125 -28.85 20.53 8.04
N LEU A 126 -29.04 19.48 7.24
CA LEU A 126 -28.12 18.72 6.41
C LEU A 126 -27.63 19.46 5.15
N VAL A 127 -28.16 20.65 4.82
CA VAL A 127 -27.73 21.47 3.66
C VAL A 127 -27.20 22.85 4.08
N SER A 128 -27.73 23.46 5.14
CA SER A 128 -27.33 24.81 5.61
C SER A 128 -26.02 24.86 6.41
N ARG A 129 -25.58 23.74 6.99
CA ARG A 129 -24.20 23.56 7.52
C ARG A 129 -23.21 23.06 6.45
N VAL A 130 -23.71 22.70 5.27
CA VAL A 130 -23.08 21.87 4.23
C VAL A 130 -22.19 22.61 3.22
N SER A 131 -21.70 23.81 3.53
CA SER A 131 -20.41 24.22 2.93
C SER A 131 -19.50 24.97 3.89
N GLY A 132 -20.04 25.77 4.82
CA GLY A 132 -19.23 26.57 5.73
C GLY A 132 -18.44 25.76 6.75
N ALA A 133 -19.07 24.81 7.46
CA ALA A 133 -18.44 24.08 8.56
C ALA A 133 -17.36 23.11 8.05
N THR A 134 -17.68 22.29 7.05
CA THR A 134 -16.70 21.40 6.42
C THR A 134 -15.55 22.18 5.79
N ARG A 135 -15.81 23.30 5.10
CA ARG A 135 -14.74 24.16 4.59
C ARG A 135 -13.90 24.78 5.71
N LYS A 136 -14.50 25.17 6.84
CA LYS A 136 -13.78 25.68 8.02
C LYS A 136 -12.88 24.59 8.61
N LEU A 137 -13.37 23.35 8.75
CA LEU A 137 -12.60 22.20 9.21
C LEU A 137 -11.46 21.85 8.24
N GLN A 138 -11.73 21.79 6.93
CA GLN A 138 -10.71 21.58 5.90
C GLN A 138 -9.68 22.71 5.87
N LYS A 139 -10.08 23.96 6.07
CA LYS A 139 -9.16 25.10 6.24
C LYS A 139 -8.33 24.96 7.52
N GLY A 140 -8.91 24.46 8.60
CA GLY A 140 -8.22 24.13 9.85
C GLY A 140 -7.14 23.07 9.61
N LEU A 141 -7.51 21.95 8.99
CA LEU A 141 -6.58 20.89 8.56
C LEU A 141 -5.45 21.44 7.69
N HIS A 142 -5.79 22.27 6.69
CA HIS A 142 -4.81 22.91 5.81
C HIS A 142 -3.83 23.79 6.60
N ARG A 143 -4.33 24.63 7.52
CA ARG A 143 -3.50 25.52 8.33
C ARG A 143 -2.53 24.73 9.21
N ILE A 144 -3.01 23.66 9.87
CA ILE A 144 -2.14 22.80 10.69
C ILE A 144 -1.01 22.25 9.81
N ILE A 145 -1.33 21.55 8.72
CA ILE A 145 -0.35 20.97 7.80
C ILE A 145 0.62 22.03 7.23
N GLN A 146 0.12 23.22 6.95
CA GLN A 146 0.94 24.32 6.44
C GLN A 146 1.91 24.86 7.49
N SER A 147 1.48 24.97 8.75
CA SER A 147 2.26 25.61 9.83
C SER A 147 3.25 24.70 10.54
N VAL A 148 3.00 23.39 10.58
CA VAL A 148 3.86 22.45 11.33
C VAL A 148 5.24 22.33 10.71
N GLY A 149 6.25 22.12 11.56
CA GLY A 149 7.63 21.87 11.13
C GLY A 149 7.78 20.58 10.32
N LYS A 150 8.96 20.36 9.72
CA LYS A 150 9.24 19.14 8.94
C LYS A 150 9.10 17.86 9.79
N GLU A 151 9.61 17.88 11.02
CA GLU A 151 9.66 16.72 11.92
C GLU A 151 8.26 16.35 12.40
N GLU A 152 7.52 17.36 12.88
CA GLU A 152 6.11 17.21 13.25
C GLU A 152 5.25 16.74 12.09
N LEU A 153 5.48 17.22 10.86
CA LEU A 153 4.73 16.79 9.69
C LEU A 153 4.92 15.28 9.41
N ASN A 154 6.16 14.79 9.52
CA ASN A 154 6.45 13.36 9.37
C ASN A 154 5.83 12.54 10.52
N PHE A 155 5.94 13.02 11.76
CA PHE A 155 5.28 12.41 12.90
C PHE A 155 3.76 12.28 12.68
N ILE A 156 3.11 13.37 12.26
CA ILE A 156 1.66 13.43 12.01
C ILE A 156 1.28 12.40 10.95
N LEU A 157 1.94 12.41 9.78
CA LEU A 157 1.59 11.52 8.68
C LEU A 157 1.81 10.04 9.02
N CYS A 158 2.76 9.71 9.88
CA CYS A 158 2.96 8.34 10.38
C CYS A 158 2.06 7.96 11.57
N SER A 159 1.34 8.92 12.18
CA SER A 159 0.49 8.69 13.35
C SER A 159 -0.99 8.62 13.03
N ILE A 160 -1.43 9.24 11.95
CA ILE A 160 -2.85 9.35 11.60
C ILE A 160 -3.26 8.34 10.52
N ASN A 161 -4.57 8.18 10.38
CA ASN A 161 -5.17 7.51 9.22
C ASN A 161 -5.08 8.40 7.97
N VAL A 162 -3.93 8.34 7.29
CA VAL A 162 -3.66 9.10 6.05
C VAL A 162 -4.72 8.87 4.96
N PRO A 163 -5.18 7.63 4.66
CA PRO A 163 -6.27 7.42 3.70
C PRO A 163 -7.53 8.24 4.04
N ALA A 164 -7.99 8.19 5.29
CA ALA A 164 -9.15 8.95 5.74
C ALA A 164 -8.91 10.47 5.68
N MET A 165 -7.70 10.93 6.03
CA MET A 165 -7.31 12.33 5.92
C MET A 165 -7.36 12.82 4.46
N ILE A 166 -6.81 12.05 3.51
CA ILE A 166 -6.81 12.43 2.09
C ILE A 166 -8.23 12.49 1.52
N GLU A 167 -9.11 11.56 1.92
CA GLU A 167 -10.50 11.52 1.46
C GLU A 167 -11.32 12.74 1.88
N VAL A 168 -10.98 13.37 3.02
CA VAL A 168 -11.67 14.57 3.52
C VAL A 168 -10.92 15.88 3.25
N ALA A 169 -9.63 15.81 2.93
CA ALA A 169 -8.79 16.98 2.71
C ALA A 169 -9.21 17.78 1.46
N HIS A 170 -9.05 19.10 1.54
CA HIS A 170 -9.20 19.95 0.37
C HIS A 170 -8.04 19.72 -0.61
N THR A 171 -8.29 19.82 -1.92
CA THR A 171 -7.27 19.66 -2.99
C THR A 171 -6.01 20.51 -2.74
N LYS A 172 -6.16 21.71 -2.20
CA LYS A 172 -5.03 22.60 -1.84
C LYS A 172 -4.09 21.99 -0.80
N THR A 173 -4.63 21.23 0.16
CA THR A 173 -3.84 20.52 1.17
C THR A 173 -3.04 19.38 0.56
N ILE A 174 -3.65 18.60 -0.33
CA ILE A 174 -2.91 17.52 -1.00
C ILE A 174 -1.84 18.10 -1.93
N LYS A 175 -2.15 19.12 -2.73
CA LYS A 175 -1.16 19.83 -3.57
C LYS A 175 -0.02 20.43 -2.75
N LEU A 176 -0.29 20.90 -1.53
CA LEU A 176 0.75 21.37 -0.61
C LEU A 176 1.69 20.22 -0.21
N LEU A 177 1.14 19.06 0.17
CA LEU A 177 1.90 17.87 0.57
C LEU A 177 2.73 17.26 -0.58
N VAL A 178 2.12 17.07 -1.76
CA VAL A 178 2.79 16.45 -2.93
C VAL A 178 3.58 17.45 -3.79
N GLY A 179 3.52 18.74 -3.43
CA GLY A 179 4.26 19.81 -4.10
C GLY A 179 5.26 20.46 -3.14
N THR A 180 4.91 21.62 -2.60
CA THR A 180 5.83 22.48 -1.84
C THR A 180 6.47 21.80 -0.62
N ARG A 181 5.69 21.01 0.14
CA ARG A 181 6.15 20.33 1.36
C ARG A 181 6.74 18.94 1.08
N LEU A 182 6.73 18.45 -0.17
CA LEU A 182 7.19 17.10 -0.49
C LEU A 182 8.67 16.88 -0.12
N LYS A 183 9.50 17.92 -0.28
CA LYS A 183 10.91 17.92 0.13
C LYS A 183 11.11 17.79 1.65
N ASP A 184 10.10 18.16 2.44
CA ASP A 184 10.15 18.06 3.90
C ASP A 184 9.72 16.66 4.39
N LEU A 185 9.18 15.83 3.48
CA LEU A 185 8.70 14.49 3.80
C LEU A 185 9.82 13.47 3.67
N GLU A 186 10.00 12.68 4.72
CA GLU A 186 10.76 11.44 4.68
C GLU A 186 10.09 10.41 3.78
N THR A 187 10.89 9.46 3.32
CA THR A 187 10.48 8.41 2.39
C THR A 187 9.28 7.60 2.89
N VAL A 188 9.20 7.31 4.19
CA VAL A 188 8.05 6.59 4.77
C VAL A 188 6.76 7.42 4.77
N SER A 189 6.84 8.73 5.03
CA SER A 189 5.68 9.63 4.96
C SER A 189 5.18 9.79 3.53
N ARG A 190 6.10 9.80 2.55
CA ARG A 190 5.76 9.76 1.12
C ARG A 190 5.02 8.47 0.78
N ALA A 191 5.51 7.33 1.26
CA ALA A 191 4.86 6.03 1.07
C ALA A 191 3.45 6.01 1.69
N ALA A 192 3.27 6.54 2.90
CA ALA A 192 1.97 6.65 3.56
C ALA A 192 0.95 7.46 2.74
N ILE A 193 1.39 8.53 2.08
CA ILE A 193 0.53 9.32 1.19
C ILE A 193 0.09 8.49 -0.02
N VAL A 194 1.02 7.76 -0.66
CA VAL A 194 0.69 6.97 -1.86
C VAL A 194 -0.16 5.74 -1.51
N ASP A 195 0.13 5.06 -0.40
CA ASP A 195 -0.74 4.02 0.18
C ASP A 195 -2.16 4.58 0.42
N GLY A 196 -2.24 5.76 1.06
CA GLY A 196 -3.51 6.46 1.27
C GLY A 196 -4.26 6.75 -0.02
N LEU A 197 -3.56 7.18 -1.08
CA LEU A 197 -4.14 7.39 -2.41
C LEU A 197 -4.64 6.08 -3.05
N GLN A 198 -3.91 4.97 -2.88
CA GLN A 198 -4.31 3.66 -3.37
C GLN A 198 -5.58 3.15 -2.67
N LYS A 199 -5.67 3.34 -1.35
CA LYS A 199 -6.81 2.94 -0.51
C LYS A 199 -8.10 3.68 -0.84
N ILE A 200 -8.03 4.97 -1.12
CA ILE A 200 -9.20 5.76 -1.58
C ILE A 200 -9.54 5.53 -3.06
N GLY A 201 -8.65 4.91 -3.83
CA GLY A 201 -8.84 4.56 -5.24
C GLY A 201 -8.22 5.55 -6.23
N LEU A 202 -7.36 5.02 -7.11
CA LEU A 202 -6.59 5.75 -8.13
C LEU A 202 -7.07 5.55 -9.58
N ARG A 203 -7.46 4.33 -9.95
CA ARG A 203 -7.63 3.87 -11.35
C ARG A 203 -8.44 4.80 -12.27
N TYR A 204 -9.50 5.40 -11.76
CA TYR A 204 -10.40 6.28 -12.54
C TYR A 204 -10.34 7.75 -12.12
N ARG A 205 -9.34 8.14 -11.31
CA ARG A 205 -9.19 9.48 -10.76
C ARG A 205 -7.87 10.10 -11.20
N HIS A 206 -7.86 10.69 -12.40
CA HIS A 206 -6.66 11.29 -13.02
C HIS A 206 -5.89 12.21 -12.07
N GLN A 207 -6.59 13.08 -11.34
CA GLN A 207 -5.95 14.00 -10.40
C GLN A 207 -5.18 13.29 -9.26
N ARG A 208 -5.68 12.14 -8.77
CA ARG A 208 -5.02 11.36 -7.72
C ARG A 208 -3.82 10.58 -8.28
N GLN A 209 -3.93 10.09 -9.51
CA GLN A 209 -2.79 9.48 -10.21
C GLN A 209 -1.66 10.50 -10.40
N GLU A 210 -2.00 11.74 -10.75
CA GLU A 210 -1.01 12.82 -10.87
C GLU A 210 -0.35 13.15 -9.53
N TRP A 211 -1.08 13.11 -8.41
CA TRP A 211 -0.47 13.27 -7.09
C TRP A 211 0.48 12.12 -6.74
N ALA A 212 0.09 10.86 -6.98
CA ALA A 212 0.97 9.72 -6.77
C ALA A 212 2.23 9.81 -7.65
N LYS A 213 2.05 10.19 -8.92
CA LYS A 213 3.14 10.45 -9.87
C LYS A 213 4.13 11.47 -9.33
N GLN A 214 3.65 12.62 -8.84
CA GLN A 214 4.50 13.67 -8.29
C GLN A 214 5.37 13.17 -7.13
N VAL A 215 4.79 12.39 -6.21
CA VAL A 215 5.53 11.78 -5.10
C VAL A 215 6.62 10.83 -5.61
N ILE A 216 6.29 9.96 -6.57
CA ILE A 216 7.21 8.96 -7.11
C ILE A 216 8.35 9.62 -7.91
N LEU A 217 8.03 10.55 -8.81
CA LEU A 217 9.02 11.23 -9.65
C LEU A 217 9.99 12.11 -8.86
N GLN A 218 9.62 12.50 -7.64
CA GLN A 218 10.46 13.28 -6.71
C GLN A 218 11.18 12.40 -5.67
N THR A 219 11.12 11.07 -5.84
CA THR A 219 11.81 10.10 -4.99
C THR A 219 12.85 9.36 -5.83
N TYR A 220 14.10 9.35 -5.36
CA TYR A 220 15.28 9.01 -6.17
C TYR A 220 16.14 7.94 -5.51
N GLY A 221 16.87 7.18 -6.34
CA GLY A 221 17.85 6.17 -5.95
C GLY A 221 17.36 5.27 -4.82
N VAL A 222 18.15 5.21 -3.74
CA VAL A 222 17.90 4.38 -2.54
C VAL A 222 16.57 4.71 -1.88
N HIS A 223 16.19 5.98 -1.84
CA HIS A 223 14.90 6.39 -1.27
C HIS A 223 13.74 5.81 -2.09
N LEU A 224 13.88 5.66 -3.41
CA LEU A 224 12.86 5.01 -4.22
C LEU A 224 12.79 3.50 -3.96
N THR A 225 13.93 2.86 -3.71
CA THR A 225 13.99 1.46 -3.27
C THR A 225 13.30 1.26 -1.92
N LEU A 226 13.58 2.12 -0.94
CA LEU A 226 12.92 2.11 0.38
C LEU A 226 11.44 2.41 0.28
N PHE A 227 11.05 3.41 -0.52
CA PHE A 227 9.65 3.75 -0.80
C PHE A 227 8.87 2.54 -1.33
N LYS A 228 9.46 1.79 -2.28
CA LYS A 228 8.88 0.54 -2.76
C LYS A 228 8.76 -0.51 -1.66
N ALA A 229 9.78 -0.67 -0.82
CA ALA A 229 9.73 -1.60 0.31
C ALA A 229 8.57 -1.26 1.26
N TYR A 230 8.46 -0.01 1.69
CA TYR A 230 7.42 0.44 2.61
C TYR A 230 5.99 0.23 2.09
N ILE A 231 5.74 0.47 0.80
CA ILE A 231 4.42 0.19 0.20
C ILE A 231 4.13 -1.31 0.20
N ASP A 232 5.14 -2.15 -0.11
CA ASP A 232 4.97 -3.60 -0.15
C ASP A 232 4.85 -4.22 1.27
N ASP A 233 5.40 -3.58 2.31
CA ASP A 233 5.37 -4.02 3.70
C ASP A 233 4.01 -3.80 4.39
N GLY A 234 3.09 -3.07 3.76
CA GLY A 234 1.77 -2.75 4.33
C GLY A 234 0.89 -3.98 4.63
N GLY A 235 1.24 -5.16 4.11
CA GLY A 235 0.56 -6.42 4.41
C GLY A 235 -0.85 -6.53 3.83
N ASP A 236 -1.24 -5.63 2.95
CA ASP A 236 -2.51 -5.64 2.25
C ASP A 236 -2.32 -5.74 0.72
N TYR A 237 -3.43 -5.68 -0.03
CA TYR A 237 -3.39 -5.79 -1.48
C TYR A 237 -2.92 -4.49 -2.18
N HIS A 238 -2.65 -3.39 -1.44
CA HIS A 238 -2.19 -2.10 -1.95
C HIS A 238 -0.67 -2.04 -2.18
N SER A 239 -0.12 -3.09 -2.78
CA SER A 239 1.31 -3.18 -3.12
C SER A 239 1.75 -2.26 -4.26
N MET A 240 3.06 -2.12 -4.45
CA MET A 240 3.64 -1.40 -5.58
C MET A 240 3.26 -2.07 -6.91
N TYR A 241 3.09 -3.39 -6.94
CA TYR A 241 2.61 -4.10 -8.13
C TYR A 241 1.21 -3.61 -8.54
N LYS A 242 0.27 -3.57 -7.59
CA LYS A 242 -1.08 -3.04 -7.85
C LYS A 242 -1.01 -1.57 -8.30
N LEU A 243 -0.17 -0.76 -7.65
CA LEU A 243 -0.02 0.65 -8.01
C LEU A 243 0.35 0.80 -9.49
N LEU A 244 1.41 0.10 -9.92
CA LEU A 244 1.95 0.25 -11.27
C LEU A 244 1.04 -0.34 -12.33
N TYR A 245 0.56 -1.58 -12.14
CA TYR A 245 -0.11 -2.32 -13.21
C TYR A 245 -1.63 -2.19 -13.20
N ASN A 246 -2.25 -1.82 -12.08
CA ASN A 246 -3.70 -1.72 -11.97
C ASN A 246 -4.21 -0.29 -11.73
N ASP A 247 -3.49 0.50 -10.94
CA ASP A 247 -3.97 1.82 -10.50
C ASP A 247 -3.52 2.97 -11.42
N LEU A 248 -2.26 3.01 -11.84
CA LEU A 248 -1.76 4.01 -12.77
C LEU A 248 -2.11 3.64 -14.21
N GLN A 249 -2.53 4.61 -15.01
CA GLN A 249 -2.97 4.38 -16.39
C GLN A 249 -2.34 5.39 -17.35
N GLY A 250 -2.36 5.07 -18.65
CA GLY A 250 -1.95 5.99 -19.73
C GLY A 250 -0.51 6.50 -19.60
N GLU A 251 -0.31 7.80 -19.83
CA GLU A 251 1.00 8.45 -19.79
C GLU A 251 1.59 8.49 -18.38
N VAL A 252 0.76 8.64 -17.34
CA VAL A 252 1.22 8.62 -15.94
C VAL A 252 1.96 7.31 -15.62
N HIS A 253 1.40 6.17 -16.06
CA HIS A 253 2.02 4.87 -15.87
C HIS A 253 3.38 4.77 -16.58
N LYS A 254 3.45 5.22 -17.84
CA LYS A 254 4.70 5.18 -18.64
C LYS A 254 5.81 6.05 -18.03
N GLU A 255 5.47 7.26 -17.59
CA GLU A 255 6.40 8.18 -16.93
C GLU A 255 6.96 7.58 -15.63
N VAL A 256 6.08 7.01 -14.81
CA VAL A 256 6.46 6.38 -13.54
C VAL A 256 7.35 5.15 -13.77
N LEU A 257 7.01 4.26 -14.70
CA LEU A 257 7.84 3.10 -15.02
C LEU A 257 9.21 3.50 -15.55
N LYS A 258 9.27 4.50 -16.44
CA LYS A 258 10.54 5.02 -16.96
C LYS A 258 11.41 5.55 -15.83
N HIS A 259 10.84 6.35 -14.92
CA HIS A 259 11.55 6.88 -13.76
C HIS A 259 12.07 5.77 -12.85
N ILE A 260 11.21 4.82 -12.46
CA ILE A 260 11.59 3.69 -11.61
C ILE A 260 12.76 2.91 -12.22
N ARG A 261 12.70 2.62 -13.54
CA ARG A 261 13.78 1.91 -14.23
C ARG A 261 15.11 2.66 -14.15
N VAL A 262 15.11 3.95 -14.50
CA VAL A 262 16.33 4.77 -14.48
C VAL A 262 16.93 4.86 -13.07
N GLN A 263 16.08 5.07 -12.06
CA GLN A 263 16.54 5.15 -10.67
C GLN A 263 17.03 3.79 -10.14
N ALA A 264 16.40 2.68 -10.54
CA ALA A 264 16.83 1.34 -10.16
C ALA A 264 18.19 0.99 -10.76
N GLU A 265 18.41 1.25 -12.05
CA GLU A 265 19.70 1.05 -12.72
C GLU A 265 20.81 1.84 -12.03
N ALA A 266 20.59 3.13 -11.76
CA ALA A 266 21.56 3.98 -11.07
C ALA A 266 21.86 3.51 -9.62
N ALA A 267 20.82 3.11 -8.88
CA ALA A 267 20.99 2.66 -7.50
C ALA A 267 21.72 1.30 -7.43
N MET A 268 21.46 0.39 -8.38
CA MET A 268 22.19 -0.88 -8.48
C MET A 268 23.65 -0.66 -8.82
N GLU A 269 23.94 0.22 -9.79
CA GLU A 269 25.31 0.56 -10.15
C GLU A 269 26.07 1.14 -8.95
N ALA A 270 25.46 2.09 -8.23
CA ALA A 270 26.05 2.66 -7.02
C ALA A 270 26.32 1.58 -5.95
N PHE A 271 25.37 0.66 -5.74
CA PHE A 271 25.54 -0.44 -4.79
C PHE A 271 26.67 -1.38 -5.19
N HIS A 272 26.77 -1.80 -6.46
CA HIS A 272 27.84 -2.68 -6.95
C HIS A 272 29.23 -2.03 -6.88
N GLN A 273 29.33 -0.71 -6.98
CA GLN A 273 30.61 0.00 -6.79
C GLN A 273 31.07 -0.01 -5.32
N ILE A 274 30.14 -0.08 -4.38
CA ILE A 274 30.42 -0.06 -2.94
C ILE A 274 30.54 -1.48 -2.37
N ASP A 275 29.83 -2.46 -2.95
CA ASP A 275 29.82 -3.84 -2.49
C ASP A 275 31.14 -4.55 -2.79
N GLN A 276 31.90 -4.82 -1.72
CA GLN A 276 33.19 -5.52 -1.78
C GLN A 276 33.03 -7.04 -1.65
N SER A 277 31.79 -7.55 -1.58
CA SER A 277 31.52 -8.97 -1.37
C SER A 277 31.94 -9.87 -2.55
N GLY A 278 32.38 -9.29 -3.67
CA GLY A 278 32.79 -10.01 -4.89
C GLY A 278 31.63 -10.67 -5.65
N SER A 279 30.42 -10.62 -5.12
CA SER A 279 29.22 -11.20 -5.71
C SER A 279 28.37 -10.08 -6.30
N LYS A 280 28.12 -10.12 -7.62
CA LYS A 280 27.14 -9.23 -8.24
C LYS A 280 25.74 -9.63 -7.78
N THR A 281 25.26 -9.03 -6.70
CA THR A 281 23.91 -9.27 -6.25
C THR A 281 22.90 -8.80 -7.30
N PRO A 282 21.74 -9.47 -7.44
CA PRO A 282 20.70 -9.05 -8.37
C PRO A 282 20.01 -7.75 -7.96
N GLY A 283 20.30 -7.21 -6.76
CA GLY A 283 19.72 -5.97 -6.27
C GLY A 283 20.25 -5.53 -4.91
N ILE A 284 19.76 -4.36 -4.48
CA ILE A 284 20.12 -3.69 -3.22
C ILE A 284 19.36 -4.30 -2.03
N VAL A 285 18.18 -4.87 -2.30
CA VAL A 285 17.31 -5.50 -1.29
C VAL A 285 16.96 -6.89 -1.76
N LEU A 286 17.03 -7.87 -0.86
CA LEU A 286 16.52 -9.21 -1.09
C LEU A 286 15.00 -9.20 -0.87
N LYS A 287 14.23 -9.48 -1.92
CA LYS A 287 12.80 -9.75 -1.81
C LYS A 287 12.56 -11.22 -2.12
N ILE A 288 12.01 -11.94 -1.15
CA ILE A 288 11.65 -13.36 -1.30
C ILE A 288 10.15 -13.41 -1.54
N LEU A 289 9.75 -13.83 -2.74
CA LEU A 289 8.36 -14.10 -3.02
C LEU A 289 8.12 -15.58 -2.72
N SER A 290 7.41 -15.85 -1.63
CA SER A 290 7.05 -17.20 -1.24
C SER A 290 5.56 -17.39 -1.42
N ASP A 291 5.18 -18.54 -1.96
CA ASP A 291 3.83 -19.05 -1.79
C ASP A 291 3.58 -19.32 -0.29
N VAL A 292 2.31 -19.44 0.08
CA VAL A 292 1.86 -19.50 1.46
C VAL A 292 1.37 -20.91 1.78
N ASP A 293 0.35 -21.36 1.06
CA ASP A 293 -0.21 -22.71 1.21
C ASP A 293 0.80 -23.76 0.76
N ASP A 294 1.00 -24.81 1.57
CA ASP A 294 1.96 -25.89 1.32
C ASP A 294 3.42 -25.46 1.10
N THR A 295 3.75 -24.22 1.49
CA THR A 295 5.13 -23.69 1.51
C THR A 295 5.51 -23.18 2.90
N VAL A 296 4.70 -22.26 3.46
CA VAL A 296 4.92 -21.71 4.81
C VAL A 296 4.11 -22.48 5.85
N PHE A 297 2.84 -22.74 5.53
CA PHE A 297 1.97 -23.56 6.36
C PHE A 297 1.30 -24.65 5.56
N SER A 298 1.01 -25.77 6.21
CA SER A 298 0.30 -26.90 5.59
C SER A 298 -1.18 -26.57 5.38
N SER A 299 -1.69 -26.87 4.20
CA SER A 299 -3.12 -26.81 3.93
C SER A 299 -3.90 -27.96 4.58
N GLY A 300 -3.21 -29.04 4.98
CA GLY A 300 -3.78 -30.28 5.49
C GLY A 300 -4.40 -31.17 4.40
N GLY A 301 -3.91 -31.11 3.16
CA GLY A 301 -4.34 -31.99 2.05
C GLY A 301 -5.77 -31.75 1.56
N SER A 302 -6.32 -30.56 1.75
CA SER A 302 -7.72 -30.22 1.43
C SER A 302 -7.83 -29.43 0.12
N PHE A 303 -8.38 -30.06 -0.92
CA PHE A 303 -8.75 -29.37 -2.17
C PHE A 303 -9.53 -28.06 -1.89
N PRO A 304 -9.23 -26.92 -2.57
CA PRO A 304 -8.35 -26.78 -3.73
C PRO A 304 -6.86 -26.60 -3.39
N ALA A 305 -6.49 -26.46 -2.12
CA ALA A 305 -5.12 -26.18 -1.70
C ALA A 305 -4.46 -27.44 -1.12
N GLY A 306 -3.41 -27.88 -1.78
CA GLY A 306 -2.36 -28.70 -1.18
C GLY A 306 -2.57 -30.21 -1.17
N LEU A 307 -1.42 -30.89 -1.24
CA LEU A 307 -1.27 -32.35 -1.31
C LEU A 307 -0.77 -32.92 0.02
N ASP A 308 -0.20 -32.08 0.90
CA ASP A 308 0.46 -32.56 2.11
C ASP A 308 -0.54 -32.75 3.25
N SER A 309 -0.82 -34.02 3.57
CA SER A 309 -1.67 -34.44 4.68
C SER A 309 -0.88 -34.85 5.94
N ARG A 310 0.46 -34.76 5.93
CA ARG A 310 1.32 -35.18 7.05
C ARG A 310 1.26 -34.21 8.23
N TYR A 311 0.98 -32.94 7.95
CA TYR A 311 0.93 -31.86 8.93
C TYR A 311 -0.50 -31.37 9.16
N PRO A 312 -0.88 -30.95 10.38
CA PRO A 312 -2.18 -30.36 10.64
C PRO A 312 -2.41 -29.10 9.80
N ARG A 313 -3.66 -28.87 9.42
CA ARG A 313 -4.06 -27.67 8.68
C ARG A 313 -3.68 -26.39 9.43
N LYS A 314 -3.10 -25.43 8.71
CA LYS A 314 -2.56 -24.14 9.21
C LYS A 314 -1.39 -24.29 10.19
N SER A 315 -0.75 -25.45 10.28
CA SER A 315 0.52 -25.57 11.00
C SER A 315 1.67 -25.08 10.14
N TYR A 316 2.61 -24.36 10.73
CA TYR A 316 3.84 -23.94 10.05
C TYR A 316 4.73 -25.15 9.78
N TYR A 317 5.34 -25.22 8.60
CA TYR A 317 6.35 -26.24 8.34
C TYR A 317 7.56 -26.03 9.25
N PRO A 318 8.10 -27.10 9.86
CA PRO A 318 9.32 -27.01 10.64
C PRO A 318 10.45 -26.39 9.81
N GLY A 319 11.10 -25.36 10.37
CA GLY A 319 12.25 -24.71 9.74
C GLY A 319 11.91 -23.65 8.68
N ALA A 320 10.67 -23.54 8.17
CA ALA A 320 10.33 -22.56 7.13
C ALA A 320 10.59 -21.10 7.58
N LEU A 321 10.09 -20.73 8.77
CA LEU A 321 10.35 -19.40 9.35
C LEU A 321 11.83 -19.20 9.69
N ALA A 322 12.51 -20.25 10.15
CA ALA A 322 13.94 -20.19 10.46
C ALA A 322 14.78 -19.98 9.18
N LEU A 323 14.37 -20.58 8.06
CA LEU A 323 14.98 -20.38 6.75
C LEU A 323 14.82 -18.93 6.29
N TYR A 324 13.61 -18.36 6.32
CA TYR A 324 13.43 -16.95 5.95
C TYR A 324 14.24 -16.00 6.83
N ALA A 325 14.24 -16.24 8.15
CA ALA A 325 15.04 -15.46 9.08
C ALA A 325 16.55 -15.63 8.84
N ALA A 326 17.01 -16.81 8.41
CA ALA A 326 18.41 -17.04 8.05
C ALA A 326 18.79 -16.33 6.74
N MET A 327 17.93 -16.38 5.72
CA MET A 327 18.14 -15.69 4.44
C MET A 327 18.23 -14.18 4.64
N ASP A 328 17.29 -13.61 5.40
CA ASP A 328 17.27 -12.18 5.71
C ASP A 328 18.52 -11.76 6.49
N ARG A 329 18.83 -12.45 7.61
CA ARG A 329 20.03 -12.17 8.42
C ARG A 329 21.31 -12.31 7.62
N HIS A 330 21.43 -13.33 6.77
CA HIS A 330 22.65 -13.56 6.01
C HIS A 330 22.84 -12.46 4.95
N PHE A 331 21.78 -12.08 4.25
CA PHE A 331 21.83 -10.97 3.30
C PHE A 331 22.19 -9.65 4.00
N ALA A 332 21.48 -9.33 5.09
CA ALA A 332 21.74 -8.14 5.89
C ALA A 332 23.19 -8.09 6.39
N LYS A 333 23.69 -9.19 6.98
CA LYS A 333 25.06 -9.29 7.49
C LYS A 333 26.09 -9.14 6.38
N LYS A 334 25.91 -9.84 5.25
CA LYS A 334 26.86 -9.84 4.13
C LYS A 334 27.02 -8.46 3.50
N HIS A 335 25.92 -7.71 3.40
CA HIS A 335 25.88 -6.43 2.69
C HIS A 335 25.72 -5.20 3.61
N HIS A 336 25.80 -5.38 4.93
CA HIS A 336 25.53 -4.33 5.93
C HIS A 336 26.32 -3.05 5.67
N ALA A 337 27.65 -3.16 5.54
CA ALA A 337 28.53 -2.00 5.34
C ALA A 337 28.19 -1.22 4.06
N SER A 338 27.86 -1.93 2.98
CA SER A 338 27.48 -1.32 1.70
C SER A 338 26.11 -0.65 1.78
N LEU A 339 25.16 -1.26 2.49
CA LEU A 339 23.84 -0.67 2.74
C LEU A 339 23.92 0.60 3.59
N GLU A 340 24.71 0.59 4.67
CA GLU A 340 24.91 1.77 5.52
C GLU A 340 25.64 2.90 4.77
N THR A 341 26.66 2.55 3.99
CA THR A 341 27.34 3.53 3.12
C THR A 341 26.34 4.14 2.13
N LEU A 342 25.53 3.31 1.49
CA LEU A 342 24.54 3.75 0.51
C LEU A 342 23.43 4.61 1.15
N LYS A 343 22.99 4.30 2.37
CA LYS A 343 22.06 5.13 3.15
C LYS A 343 22.67 6.48 3.54
N SER A 344 23.92 6.51 3.97
CA SER A 344 24.62 7.76 4.33
C SER A 344 24.72 8.70 3.13
N LEU A 345 25.11 8.17 1.96
CA LEU A 345 25.16 8.90 0.70
C LEU A 345 23.78 9.44 0.28
N ALA A 346 22.72 8.66 0.51
CA ALA A 346 21.36 9.07 0.19
C ALA A 346 20.80 10.14 1.14
N SER A 347 21.27 10.20 2.38
CA SER A 347 20.81 11.16 3.40
C SER A 347 21.49 12.53 3.22
N GLY A 348 22.52 12.62 2.38
CA GLY A 348 23.32 13.84 2.22
C GLY A 348 24.25 14.10 3.40
N ASP A 349 24.29 13.19 4.36
CA ASP A 349 25.26 13.21 5.44
C ASP A 349 26.63 12.97 4.82
N SER A 350 27.50 13.98 4.88
CA SER A 350 28.86 13.85 4.38
C SER A 350 29.52 12.71 5.14
N PRO A 351 29.86 11.59 4.48
CA PRO A 351 30.54 10.50 5.16
C PRO A 351 31.83 11.09 5.71
N THR A 352 32.08 10.85 7.01
CA THR A 352 33.36 11.19 7.66
C THR A 352 34.49 10.89 6.68
N LYS A 353 35.26 11.93 6.31
CA LYS A 353 36.11 12.10 5.10
C LYS A 353 37.11 10.99 4.73
N SER A 354 37.11 9.85 5.41
CA SER A 354 38.16 8.84 5.34
C SER A 354 38.08 7.87 4.16
N ARG A 355 36.97 7.68 3.42
CA ARG A 355 36.90 6.48 2.55
C ARG A 355 35.97 6.45 1.34
N VAL A 356 35.43 7.57 0.85
CA VAL A 356 34.57 7.53 -0.36
C VAL A 356 35.41 7.77 -1.63
N PRO A 357 35.47 6.79 -2.56
CA PRO A 357 36.07 6.98 -3.88
C PRO A 357 35.50 8.21 -4.61
N SER A 358 36.37 9.03 -5.20
CA SER A 358 36.04 10.24 -5.98
C SER A 358 35.00 10.00 -7.09
N ASN A 359 34.86 8.75 -7.54
CA ASN A 359 33.96 8.35 -8.61
C ASN A 359 32.49 8.36 -8.17
N ILE A 360 32.22 8.14 -6.87
CA ILE A 360 30.87 8.06 -6.30
C ILE A 360 30.24 9.45 -6.09
N GLN A 361 31.04 10.51 -5.93
CA GLN A 361 30.52 11.88 -5.83
C GLN A 361 29.79 12.35 -7.10
N LYS A 362 30.08 11.75 -8.26
CA LYS A 362 29.38 12.02 -9.52
C LYS A 362 27.97 11.42 -9.57
N LEU A 363 27.67 10.43 -8.72
CA LEU A 363 26.36 9.79 -8.62
C LEU A 363 25.41 10.51 -7.65
N HIS A 364 25.82 11.65 -7.09
CA HIS A 364 24.94 12.47 -6.25
C HIS A 364 23.66 12.81 -7.05
N PRO A 365 22.46 12.71 -6.45
CA PRO A 365 21.19 12.90 -7.18
C PRO A 365 21.05 14.28 -7.86
N ALA A 366 21.78 15.29 -7.38
CA ALA A 366 21.87 16.60 -8.02
C ALA A 366 22.70 16.62 -9.33
N ASN A 367 23.57 15.64 -9.52
CA ASN A 367 24.50 15.49 -10.65
C ASN A 367 24.02 14.47 -11.68
N LEU A 368 22.97 13.69 -11.37
CA LEU A 368 22.31 12.85 -12.36
C LEU A 368 21.72 13.75 -13.47
N PRO A 369 21.93 13.42 -14.76
CA PRO A 369 21.48 14.27 -15.86
C PRO A 369 19.98 14.52 -15.75
N LYS A 370 19.60 15.80 -15.59
CA LYS A 370 18.20 16.22 -15.71
C LYS A 370 17.67 15.69 -17.03
N LEU A 371 16.58 14.92 -16.99
CA LEU A 371 15.96 14.28 -18.16
C LEU A 371 15.84 15.30 -19.31
N LYS A 372 16.72 15.22 -20.30
CA LYS A 372 16.46 15.81 -21.61
C LYS A 372 15.49 14.87 -22.30
N THR A 373 14.33 15.41 -22.66
CA THR A 373 13.31 14.72 -23.45
C THR A 373 13.87 14.40 -24.84
N SER A 374 14.36 13.19 -25.05
CA SER A 374 14.55 12.67 -26.41
C SER A 374 14.63 11.14 -26.48
N THR A 375 13.97 10.66 -27.53
CA THR A 375 14.09 9.37 -28.23
C THR A 375 13.43 8.13 -27.60
N PRO A 376 12.46 7.51 -28.30
CA PRO A 376 11.85 6.24 -27.87
C PRO A 376 12.87 5.10 -28.02
N LEU A 377 13.12 4.38 -26.92
CA LEU A 377 14.02 3.21 -26.91
C LEU A 377 13.28 1.97 -27.42
N LYS A 378 13.88 1.25 -28.38
CA LYS A 378 13.46 -0.10 -28.77
C LYS A 378 13.80 -1.08 -27.64
N ILE A 379 12.79 -1.82 -27.16
CA ILE A 379 12.94 -2.88 -26.17
C ILE A 379 13.42 -4.16 -26.91
N PRO A 380 14.55 -4.78 -26.55
CA PRO A 380 14.93 -6.07 -27.10
C PRO A 380 14.09 -7.20 -26.49
N SER A 381 13.62 -8.10 -27.33
CA SER A 381 12.96 -9.35 -26.94
C SER A 381 13.94 -10.27 -26.20
N LEU A 382 13.62 -10.64 -24.97
CA LEU A 382 14.32 -11.64 -24.16
C LEU A 382 14.09 -13.05 -24.75
N GLN A 383 15.15 -13.68 -25.24
CA GLN A 383 15.20 -15.13 -25.42
C GLN A 383 15.76 -15.77 -24.15
N VAL A 384 14.98 -16.65 -23.53
CA VAL A 384 15.36 -17.44 -22.36
C VAL A 384 16.11 -18.68 -22.85
N SER A 385 17.38 -18.81 -22.50
CA SER A 385 18.19 -20.01 -22.72
C SER A 385 18.21 -20.81 -21.42
N ASN A 386 17.61 -22.00 -21.45
CA ASN A 386 17.71 -22.98 -20.36
C ASN A 386 18.97 -23.81 -20.56
N LYS A 387 19.92 -23.70 -19.63
CA LYS A 387 20.94 -24.73 -19.39
C LYS A 387 20.93 -25.08 -17.90
N SER A 388 20.54 -26.31 -17.63
CA SER A 388 20.63 -26.99 -16.34
C SER A 388 21.99 -27.69 -16.27
N ASP A 389 22.77 -27.42 -15.23
CA ASP A 389 23.84 -28.32 -14.79
C ASP A 389 23.72 -28.48 -13.27
N GLU A 390 23.47 -29.72 -12.86
CA GLU A 390 23.48 -30.21 -11.49
C GLU A 390 24.92 -30.51 -11.06
N SER A 391 25.27 -30.17 -9.81
CA SER A 391 25.97 -31.05 -8.85
C SER A 391 26.66 -30.21 -7.77
N GLN A 392 26.21 -30.27 -6.51
CA GLN A 392 27.09 -30.08 -5.34
C GLN A 392 26.61 -30.91 -4.13
N SER A 393 27.61 -31.48 -3.47
CA SER A 393 27.60 -32.39 -2.31
C SER A 393 27.37 -31.67 -0.96
N PRO A 394 27.06 -32.41 0.13
CA PRO A 394 26.69 -31.80 1.41
C PRO A 394 27.90 -31.50 2.32
N LEU A 395 27.81 -30.41 3.09
CA LEU A 395 28.71 -30.09 4.21
C LEU A 395 28.05 -30.36 5.57
N PRO A 396 28.84 -30.71 6.61
CA PRO A 396 28.34 -31.22 7.88
C PRO A 396 27.94 -30.12 8.87
N GLY A 397 27.07 -30.50 9.80
CA GLY A 397 26.33 -29.61 10.67
C GLY A 397 27.10 -28.96 11.81
N THR A 398 26.57 -27.82 12.23
CA THR A 398 26.79 -27.21 13.55
C THR A 398 25.43 -26.74 14.07
N SER A 399 25.16 -27.07 15.33
CA SER A 399 23.94 -26.77 16.08
C SER A 399 23.73 -25.26 16.27
N PRO A 400 22.51 -24.71 16.13
CA PRO A 400 22.26 -23.30 16.43
C PRO A 400 21.88 -23.13 17.91
N GLU A 401 22.72 -22.39 18.64
CA GLU A 401 22.30 -21.69 19.86
C GLU A 401 21.30 -20.58 19.48
N PHE A 402 20.19 -20.54 20.22
CA PHE A 402 19.11 -19.57 20.03
C PHE A 402 19.48 -18.22 20.64
N TYR A 403 19.64 -17.20 19.80
CA TYR A 403 19.58 -15.80 20.20
C TYR A 403 18.44 -15.11 19.43
N ILE A 404 17.41 -14.70 20.17
CA ILE A 404 16.35 -13.80 19.69
C ILE A 404 16.92 -12.38 19.82
N LEU A 405 17.19 -11.73 18.69
CA LEU A 405 17.74 -10.38 18.63
C LEU A 405 16.68 -9.43 18.05
N GLY A 406 16.07 -8.67 18.96
CA GLY A 406 15.25 -7.48 18.66
C GLY A 406 16.04 -6.17 18.63
N ASP A 407 17.37 -6.21 18.74
CA ASP A 407 18.20 -5.02 19.01
C ASP A 407 19.26 -4.75 17.93
N LEU A 408 18.86 -4.59 16.66
CA LEU A 408 19.77 -4.14 15.59
C LEU A 408 19.15 -3.03 14.73
N MET A 409 18.47 -2.08 15.38
CA MET A 409 18.29 -0.70 14.92
C MET A 409 18.47 0.27 16.10
N THR A 410 19.68 0.31 16.65
CA THR A 410 20.19 1.40 17.51
C THR A 410 21.49 1.91 16.95
#